data_AF-A0AAU9R4X8-F1
#
_entry.id   AF-A0AAU9R4X8-F1
#
_cell.length_a   1.000
_cell.length_b   1.000
_cell.length_c   1.000
_cell.angle_alpha   90.00
_cell.angle_beta   90.00
_cell.angle_gamma   90.00
#
_symmetry.space_group_name_H-M   'P 1'
#
loop_
_entity.id
_entity.type
_entity.pdbx_description
1 polymer ?
#
loop_
_entity_poly.entity_id
_entity_poly.type
_entity_poly.pdbx_seq_one_letter_code
_entity_poly.pdbx_strand_id
1 'polypeptide(L)' 'MTLMNGLQNVQKLSLNADTLEVLSLCCESMPVFNNLKFLGVTSQEGRGWQAMPALLRNCPHLETIALFFCLSLRLRQ' A
#
# COMPACT_ATOMS: atom_id res chain seq x y z
N MET A 1 9.97 -16.14 1.72
CA MET A 1 9.65 -14.74 1.36
C MET A 1 10.59 -13.80 2.12
N THR A 2 11.71 -13.40 1.53
CA THR A 2 12.75 -12.56 2.18
C THR A 2 12.43 -11.06 2.15
N LEU A 3 11.67 -10.60 1.15
CA LEU A 3 11.29 -9.18 0.99
C LEU A 3 10.30 -8.69 2.05
N MET A 4 9.31 -9.51 2.41
CA MET A 4 8.27 -9.14 3.37
C MET A 4 8.81 -8.91 4.78
N ASN A 5 9.78 -9.71 5.20
CA ASN A 5 10.44 -9.52 6.50
C ASN A 5 11.16 -8.16 6.59
N GLY A 6 11.69 -7.67 5.46
CA GLY A 6 12.23 -6.31 5.38
C GLY A 6 11.13 -5.25 5.50
N LEU A 7 10.05 -5.41 4.73
CA LEU A 7 8.92 -4.47 4.71
C LEU A 7 8.18 -4.38 6.05
N GLN A 8 8.10 -5.46 6.84
CA GLN A 8 7.45 -5.44 8.16
C GLN A 8 8.15 -4.54 9.18
N ASN A 9 9.44 -4.27 8.98
CA ASN A 9 10.28 -3.50 9.91
C ASN A 9 10.36 -2.01 9.58
N VAL A 10 9.79 -1.56 8.46
CA VAL A 10 9.84 -0.15 8.05
C VAL A 10 8.82 0.68 8.82
N GLN A 11 9.19 1.93 9.12
CA GLN A 11 8.27 2.91 9.72
C GLN A 11 7.48 3.71 8.69
N LYS A 12 8.03 3.87 7.49
CA LYS A 12 7.40 4.59 6.38
C LYS A 12 7.39 3.69 5.15
N LEU A 13 6.22 3.48 4.58
CA LEU A 13 6.02 2.68 3.39
C LEU A 13 5.26 3.50 2.36
N SER A 14 5.80 3.61 1.16
CA SER A 14 5.13 4.24 0.03
C SER A 14 5.02 3.25 -1.11
N LEU A 15 3.80 3.07 -1.63
CA LEU A 15 3.49 2.11 -2.69
C LEU A 15 2.62 2.79 -3.75
N ASN A 16 2.64 2.29 -4.98
CA ASN A 16 1.53 2.58 -5.90
C ASN A 16 0.39 1.57 -5.68
N ALA A 17 -0.81 1.92 -6.11
CA ALA A 17 -2.00 1.10 -5.98
C ALA A 17 -1.86 -0.25 -6.73
N ASP A 18 -1.14 -0.28 -7.86
CA ASP A 18 -0.90 -1.54 -8.59
C ASP A 18 0.05 -2.48 -7.81
N THR A 19 1.10 -1.96 -7.16
CA THR A 19 1.99 -2.75 -6.30
C THR A 19 1.23 -3.29 -5.10
N LEU A 20 0.30 -2.50 -4.54
CA LEU A 20 -0.57 -2.96 -3.46
C LEU A 20 -1.44 -4.14 -3.88
N GLU A 21 -2.00 -4.11 -5.08
CA GLU A 21 -2.80 -5.19 -5.64
C GLU A 21 -1.93 -6.44 -5.90
N VAL A 22 -0.77 -6.29 -6.53
CA VAL A 22 0.18 -7.40 -6.73
C VAL A 22 0.63 -7.99 -5.40
N LEU A 23 0.90 -7.16 -4.39
CA LEU A 23 1.27 -7.63 -3.05
C LEU A 23 0.15 -8.47 -2.42
N SER A 24 -1.12 -8.11 -2.61
CA SER A 24 -2.25 -8.92 -2.14
C SER A 24 -2.40 -10.26 -2.86
N LEU A 25 -1.95 -10.35 -4.12
CA LEU A 25 -2.01 -11.58 -4.91
C LEU A 25 -0.83 -12.52 -4.62
N CYS A 26 0.35 -11.96 -4.35
CA CYS A 26 1.56 -12.75 -4.12
C CYS A 26 1.67 -13.30 -2.69
N CYS A 27 0.92 -12.76 -1.73
CA CYS A 27 0.99 -13.17 -0.34
C CYS A 27 -0.20 -14.08 0.00
N GLU A 28 0.05 -15.34 0.37
CA GLU A 28 -0.99 -16.23 0.94
C GLU A 28 -1.69 -15.59 2.15
N SER A 29 -0.94 -14.82 2.94
CA SER A 29 -1.44 -13.95 3.98
C SER A 29 -0.67 -12.63 3.99
N MET A 30 -1.39 -11.51 4.04
CA MET A 30 -0.77 -10.18 4.14
C MET A 30 0.04 -10.08 5.45
N PRO A 31 1.29 -9.59 5.40
CA PRO A 31 2.14 -9.52 6.59
C PRO A 31 1.67 -8.41 7.52
N VAL A 32 1.94 -8.58 8.82
CA VAL A 32 1.64 -7.56 9.83
C VAL A 32 2.77 -6.53 9.88
N PHE A 33 2.43 -5.27 9.65
CA PHE A 33 3.34 -4.13 9.65
C PHE A 33 3.35 -3.47 11.03
N ASN A 34 3.92 -4.15 12.03
CA ASN A 34 3.92 -3.69 13.42
C ASN A 34 4.65 -2.36 13.62
N ASN A 35 5.66 -2.06 12.83
CA ASN A 35 6.47 -0.85 13.00
C ASN A 35 6.00 0.32 12.10
N LEU A 36 5.00 0.09 11.24
CA LEU A 36 4.58 1.06 10.24
C LEU A 36 3.76 2.18 10.85
N LYS A 37 4.22 3.41 10.64
CA LYS A 37 3.65 4.66 11.16
C LYS A 37 3.04 5.52 10.06
N PHE A 38 3.64 5.48 8.87
CA PHE A 38 3.20 6.24 7.71
C PHE A 38 3.03 5.33 6.50
N LEU A 39 1.85 5.39 5.88
CA LEU A 39 1.54 4.70 4.62
C LEU A 39 1.19 5.73 3.54
N GLY A 40 2.04 5.82 2.51
CA GLY A 40 1.76 6.57 1.29
C GLY A 40 1.24 5.64 0.20
N VAL A 41 0.11 5.98 -0.42
CA VAL A 41 -0.40 5.25 -1.58
C VAL A 41 -0.63 6.19 -2.74
N THR A 42 0.06 5.93 -3.85
CA THR A 42 -0.12 6.66 -5.10
C THR A 42 -1.02 5.87 -6.04
N SER A 43 -2.11 6.46 -6.52
CA SER A 43 -3.07 5.78 -7.39
C SER A 43 -3.39 6.60 -8.62
N GLN A 44 -3.70 5.91 -9.72
CA GLN A 44 -4.47 6.49 -10.84
C GLN A 44 -5.97 6.45 -10.51
N GLU A 45 -6.77 7.23 -11.24
CA GLU A 45 -8.22 7.30 -11.03
C GLU A 45 -8.87 5.92 -11.21
N GLY A 46 -9.59 5.44 -10.18
CA GLY A 46 -10.44 4.25 -10.27
C GLY A 46 -9.78 2.87 -10.17
N ARG A 47 -8.50 2.72 -9.82
CA ARG A 47 -7.81 1.39 -9.77
C ARG A 47 -7.00 1.14 -8.49
N GLY A 48 -6.76 -0.13 -8.16
CA GLY A 48 -5.78 -0.58 -7.16
C GLY A 48 -6.15 -0.40 -5.68
N TRP A 49 -7.42 -0.12 -5.35
CA TRP A 49 -7.88 0.08 -3.96
C TRP A 49 -8.47 -1.16 -3.29
N GLN A 50 -8.70 -2.26 -4.02
CA GLN A 50 -9.39 -3.44 -3.47
C GLN A 50 -8.62 -4.10 -2.32
N ALA A 51 -7.29 -4.02 -2.35
CA ALA A 51 -6.40 -4.56 -1.33
C ALA A 51 -6.18 -3.62 -0.12
N MET A 52 -6.62 -2.35 -0.20
CA MET A 52 -6.38 -1.35 0.87
C MET A 52 -7.01 -1.77 2.21
N PRO A 53 -8.29 -2.22 2.27
CA PRO A 53 -8.88 -2.64 3.54
C PRO A 53 -8.13 -3.81 4.20
N ALA A 54 -7.63 -4.76 3.39
CA ALA A 54 -6.85 -5.90 3.89
C ALA A 54 -5.48 -5.46 4.40
N LEU A 55 -4.83 -4.51 3.74
CA LEU A 55 -3.56 -3.93 4.20
C LEU A 55 -3.75 -3.20 5.53
N LEU A 56 -4.74 -2.31 5.64
CA LEU A 56 -4.96 -1.48 6.84
C LEU A 56 -5.22 -2.31 8.10
N ARG A 57 -5.90 -3.45 7.97
CA ARG A 57 -6.12 -4.40 9.08
C ARG A 57 -4.80 -4.95 9.65
N ASN A 58 -3.73 -4.96 8.86
CA ASN A 58 -2.43 -5.47 9.23
C ASN A 58 -1.44 -4.37 9.67
N CYS A 59 -1.90 -3.13 9.84
CA CYS A 59 -1.08 -2.00 10.27
C CYS A 59 -1.56 -1.47 11.63
N PRO A 60 -1.34 -2.19 12.75
CA PRO A 60 -1.95 -1.87 14.05
C PRO A 60 -1.50 -0.53 14.66
N HIS A 61 -0.33 -0.02 14.26
CA HIS A 61 0.25 1.21 14.81
C HIS A 61 0.32 2.36 13.81
N LEU A 62 -0.47 2.28 12.73
CA LEU A 62 -0.48 3.26 11.66
C LEU A 62 -1.06 4.59 12.16
N GLU A 63 -0.30 5.67 11.98
CA GLU A 63 -0.67 7.01 12.44
C GLU A 63 -1.11 7.91 11.29
N THR A 64 -0.52 7.72 10.11
CA THR A 64 -0.76 8.59 8.95
C THR A 64 -0.96 7.77 7.69
N ILE A 65 -2.00 8.12 6.94
CA ILE A 65 -2.25 7.64 5.59
C ILE A 65 -2.23 8.85 4.65
N ALA A 66 -1.38 8.80 3.64
CA ALA A 66 -1.31 9.82 2.58
C ALA A 66 -1.72 9.20 1.24
N LEU A 67 -2.79 9.71 0.65
CA LEU A 67 -3.29 9.25 -0.64
C LEU A 67 -2.92 10.28 -1.72
N PHE A 68 -2.15 9.85 -2.71
CA PHE A 68 -1.72 10.68 -3.82
C PHE A 68 -2.46 10.26 -5.09
N PHE A 69 -3.24 11.16 -5.66
CA PHE A 69 -3.94 10.92 -6.92
C PHE A 69 -3.12 11.45 -8.08
N CYS A 70 -2.78 10.57 -9.02
CA CYS A 70 -2.06 10.92 -10.23
C CYS A 70 -3.05 11.53 -11.23
N LEU A 71 -3.07 12.87 -11.32
CA LEU A 71 -3.96 13.65 -12.21
C LEU A 71 -3.59 13.57 -13.70
N SER A 72 -2.56 12.81 -14.08
CA SER A 72 -1.92 12.87 -15.39
C SER A 72 -2.70 12.22 -16.55
N LEU A 73 -3.91 11.70 -16.33
CA LEU A 73 -4.76 11.13 -17.39
C LEU A 73 -5.80 12.09 -17.98
N ARG A 74 -5.99 13.30 -17.44
CA ARG A 74 -6.94 14.29 -18.03
C ARG A 74 -6.39 15.11 -19.21
N LEU A 75 -5.14 14.90 -19.63
CA LEU A 75 -4.52 15.62 -20.76
C LEU A 75 -4.25 14.73 -21.99
N ARG A 76 -4.81 13.51 -22.03
CA ARG A 76 -4.65 12.56 -23.15
C ARG A 76 -5.96 12.01 -23.73
N GLN A 77 -7.03 12.81 -23.67
CA GLN A 77 -8.26 12.59 -24.45
C GLN A 77 -8.66 13.88 -25.15
#